data_AF-A0A9P9WBQ5-F1
#
_entry.id   AF-A0A9P9WBQ5-F1
#
_cell.length_a   1.000
_cell.length_b   1.000
_cell.length_c   1.000
_cell.angle_alpha   90.00
_cell.angle_beta   90.00
_cell.angle_gamma   90.00
#
_symmetry.space_group_name_H-M   'P 1'
#
loop_
_entity.id
_entity.type
_entity.pdbx_description
1 polymer ?
#
loop_
_entity_poly.entity_id
_entity_poly.type
_entity_poly.pdbx_seq_one_letter_code
_entity_poly.pdbx_strand_id
1 'polypeptide(L)'
;MFSLTSQIVVLLLAASAWTATTPDGTCGLLKGGANKGYTCLNDKPCCSSSGYCGTTDDYCLSSYGCQGPYSNATASCYAPKNGTTISPDGTCGLVSAGKYGYKCPATGSTCCSVAGYCGNTTAHCTAANGCQAAYGKCT
;
A
#
# COMPACT_ATOMS: atom_id res chain seq x y z
N MET A 1 -47.87 -28.46 34.05
CA MET A 1 -47.02 -27.80 35.07
C MET A 1 -45.58 -28.13 34.72
N PHE A 2 -44.79 -27.12 34.29
CA PHE A 2 -43.31 -27.05 34.22
C PHE A 2 -42.55 -28.19 33.48
N SER A 3 -41.48 -27.99 32.70
CA SER A 3 -40.64 -26.84 32.38
C SER A 3 -39.66 -27.28 31.27
N LEU A 4 -39.18 -26.32 30.47
CA LEU A 4 -38.06 -26.40 29.53
C LEU A 4 -36.87 -27.21 30.10
N THR A 5 -36.07 -27.96 29.33
CA THR A 5 -34.93 -27.41 28.56
C THR A 5 -34.11 -28.58 27.99
N SER A 6 -33.80 -28.57 26.70
CA SER A 6 -32.48 -28.93 26.16
C SER A 6 -32.55 -28.99 24.63
N GLN A 7 -32.78 -27.83 24.02
CA GLN A 7 -32.15 -27.62 22.73
C GLN A 7 -30.68 -27.36 23.06
N ILE A 8 -29.83 -28.34 22.77
CA ILE A 8 -28.40 -28.11 22.65
C ILE A 8 -28.26 -27.13 21.48
N VAL A 9 -28.33 -25.84 21.80
CA VAL A 9 -27.86 -24.78 20.92
C VAL A 9 -26.36 -25.02 20.86
N VAL A 10 -25.92 -25.75 19.83
CA VAL A 10 -24.53 -25.75 19.41
C VAL A 10 -24.24 -24.31 19.04
N LEU A 11 -23.80 -23.54 20.04
CA LEU A 11 -23.24 -22.23 19.85
C LEU A 11 -21.98 -22.49 19.03
N LEU A 12 -22.12 -22.43 17.71
CA LEU A 12 -21.01 -22.25 16.80
C LEU A 12 -20.40 -20.92 17.23
N LEU A 13 -19.47 -20.98 18.18
CA LEU A 13 -18.47 -19.96 18.38
C LEU A 13 -17.65 -19.95 17.10
N ALA A 14 -18.20 -19.31 16.05
CA ALA A 14 -17.36 -18.63 15.12
C ALA A 14 -16.61 -17.63 15.98
N ALA A 15 -15.41 -18.00 16.43
CA ALA A 15 -14.41 -17.05 16.83
C ALA A 15 -14.08 -16.26 15.57
N SER A 16 -14.99 -15.36 15.19
CA SER A 16 -14.67 -14.25 14.33
C SER A 16 -13.60 -13.53 15.12
N ALA A 17 -12.34 -13.76 14.76
CA ALA A 17 -11.22 -12.97 15.22
C ALA A 17 -11.47 -11.56 14.69
N TRP A 18 -12.25 -10.78 15.43
CA TRP A 18 -12.36 -9.35 15.20
C TRP A 18 -11.01 -8.83 15.63
N THR A 19 -10.08 -8.72 14.68
CA THR A 19 -8.83 -8.01 14.84
C THR A 19 -9.18 -6.61 15.32
N ALA A 20 -9.00 -6.38 16.63
CA ALA A 20 -9.42 -5.16 17.29
C ALA A 20 -8.84 -3.94 16.56
N THR A 21 -9.61 -2.87 16.49
CA THR A 21 -9.14 -1.62 15.89
C THR A 21 -8.05 -1.00 16.76
N THR A 22 -7.03 -0.46 16.12
CA THR A 22 -5.82 0.04 16.78
C THR A 22 -6.11 1.21 17.76
N PRO A 23 -5.58 1.17 18.98
CA PRO A 23 -5.64 2.29 19.91
C PRO A 23 -4.54 3.33 19.70
N ASP A 24 -3.44 2.97 19.03
CA ASP A 24 -2.20 3.76 18.96
C ASP A 24 -1.72 4.02 17.51
N GLY A 25 -2.51 3.60 16.52
CA GLY A 25 -2.17 3.73 15.10
C GLY A 25 -1.23 2.64 14.58
N THR A 26 -0.84 1.66 15.40
CA THR A 26 -0.09 0.48 14.95
C THR A 26 -1.03 -0.59 14.39
N CYS A 27 -0.56 -1.39 13.44
CA CYS A 27 -1.37 -2.42 12.80
C CYS A 27 -0.51 -3.61 12.37
N GLY A 28 -1.16 -4.75 12.10
CA GLY A 28 -0.47 -5.96 11.69
C GLY A 28 0.31 -6.64 12.80
N LEU A 29 1.09 -7.64 12.42
CA LEU A 29 1.86 -8.46 13.37
C LEU A 29 3.34 -8.07 13.42
N LEU A 30 3.88 -7.50 12.35
CA LEU A 30 5.31 -7.22 12.24
C LEU A 30 5.59 -5.75 12.53
N LYS A 31 6.85 -5.46 12.91
CA LYS A 31 7.37 -4.11 13.15
C LYS A 31 6.51 -3.33 14.15
N GLY A 32 5.88 -2.22 13.74
CA GLY A 32 5.01 -1.42 14.60
C GLY A 32 3.87 -2.24 15.23
N GLY A 33 3.40 -3.27 14.52
CA GLY A 33 2.33 -4.15 15.00
C GLY A 33 2.69 -5.03 16.19
N ALA A 34 3.98 -5.31 16.43
CA ALA A 34 4.48 -6.03 17.62
C ALA A 34 3.65 -7.26 18.06
N ASN A 35 3.24 -8.10 17.11
CA ASN A 35 2.37 -9.27 17.27
C ASN A 35 0.97 -9.00 17.83
N LYS A 36 0.50 -7.75 17.86
CA LYS A 36 -0.84 -7.38 18.36
C LYS A 36 -1.95 -7.63 17.32
N GLY A 37 -1.65 -7.49 16.03
CA GLY A 37 -2.60 -7.80 14.95
C GLY A 37 -3.75 -6.82 14.84
N TYR A 38 -3.58 -5.58 15.28
CA TYR A 38 -4.62 -4.56 15.19
C TYR A 38 -4.96 -4.20 13.74
N THR A 39 -6.22 -3.81 13.53
CA THR A 39 -6.68 -3.20 12.28
C THR A 39 -6.71 -1.68 12.35
N CYS A 40 -6.66 -1.04 11.19
CA CYS A 40 -6.73 0.40 11.09
C CYS A 40 -8.16 0.98 11.19
N LEU A 41 -8.24 2.28 11.54
CA LEU A 41 -9.47 3.07 11.60
C LEU A 41 -9.90 3.60 10.21
N ASN A 42 -11.15 4.06 10.09
CA ASN A 42 -11.69 4.64 8.85
C ASN A 42 -10.91 5.87 8.34
N ASP A 43 -10.37 6.71 9.24
CA ASP A 43 -9.62 7.92 8.87
C ASP A 43 -8.22 7.62 8.33
N LYS A 44 -7.69 6.41 8.60
CA LYS A 44 -6.36 5.94 8.19
C LYS A 44 -6.40 4.47 7.81
N PRO A 45 -7.15 4.09 6.77
CA PRO A 45 -7.64 2.72 6.61
C PRO A 45 -6.57 1.71 6.19
N CYS A 46 -5.38 2.15 5.78
CA CYS A 46 -4.35 1.29 5.22
C CYS A 46 -3.28 0.96 6.25
N CYS A 47 -3.01 -0.34 6.43
CA CYS A 47 -1.88 -0.80 7.22
C CYS A 47 -0.62 -0.92 6.35
N SER A 48 0.38 -0.05 6.55
CA SER A 48 1.64 -0.09 5.80
C SER A 48 2.47 -1.33 6.11
N SER A 49 3.45 -1.66 5.25
CA SER A 49 4.46 -2.70 5.51
C SER A 49 5.35 -2.44 6.74
N SER A 50 5.24 -1.25 7.34
CA SER A 50 5.93 -0.85 8.57
C SER A 50 5.11 -1.08 9.83
N GLY A 51 3.85 -1.52 9.71
CA GLY A 51 2.97 -1.80 10.83
C GLY A 51 2.31 -0.54 11.43
N TYR A 52 2.05 0.46 10.58
CA TYR A 52 1.37 1.70 10.96
C TYR A 52 0.23 2.02 10.00
N CYS A 53 -0.81 2.66 10.53
CA CYS A 53 -2.00 3.07 9.80
C CYS A 53 -1.82 4.43 9.11
N GLY A 54 -2.32 4.57 7.88
CA GLY A 54 -2.27 5.82 7.12
C GLY A 54 -3.18 5.83 5.90
N THR A 55 -3.05 6.90 5.10
CA THR A 55 -3.89 7.18 3.92
C THR A 55 -3.09 7.40 2.64
N THR A 56 -1.76 7.55 2.73
CA THR A 56 -0.92 7.87 1.56
C THR A 56 -0.48 6.60 0.83
N ASP A 57 0.10 6.78 -0.36
CA ASP A 57 0.61 5.69 -1.18
C ASP A 57 1.59 4.77 -0.43
N ASP A 58 2.45 5.32 0.44
CA ASP A 58 3.38 4.53 1.27
C ASP A 58 2.67 3.55 2.23
N TYR A 59 1.40 3.79 2.52
CA TYR A 59 0.58 2.94 3.37
C TYR A 59 -0.33 2.04 2.55
N CYS A 60 -0.92 2.58 1.48
CA CYS A 60 -2.02 1.95 0.77
C CYS A 60 -1.60 1.18 -0.49
N LEU A 61 -0.39 1.41 -1.02
CA LEU A 61 0.06 0.67 -2.20
C LEU A 61 0.39 -0.78 -1.85
N SER A 62 -0.26 -1.69 -2.56
CA SER A 62 -0.02 -3.14 -2.43
C SER A 62 1.41 -3.50 -2.86
N SER A 63 1.94 -2.80 -3.87
CA SER A 63 3.34 -2.88 -4.31
C SER A 63 4.35 -2.34 -3.29
N TYR A 64 3.90 -1.53 -2.32
CA TYR A 64 4.70 -1.02 -1.20
C TYR A 64 4.38 -1.74 0.12
N GLY A 65 3.67 -2.86 0.02
CA GLY A 65 3.45 -3.82 1.10
C GLY A 65 2.31 -3.45 2.05
N CYS A 66 1.28 -2.76 1.56
CA CYS A 66 0.01 -2.62 2.28
C CYS A 66 -0.52 -3.99 2.74
N GLN A 67 -0.81 -4.11 4.04
CA GLN A 67 -1.20 -5.35 4.70
C GLN A 67 -2.73 -5.47 4.73
N GLY A 68 -3.33 -5.96 3.64
CA GLY A 68 -4.79 -6.11 3.48
C GLY A 68 -5.55 -6.68 4.69
N PRO A 69 -5.09 -7.78 5.32
CA PRO A 69 -5.77 -8.35 6.50
C PRO A 69 -5.84 -7.46 7.73
N TYR A 70 -5.00 -6.42 7.80
CA TYR A 70 -4.92 -5.48 8.93
C TYR A 70 -5.32 -4.05 8.53
N SER A 71 -5.75 -3.87 7.29
CA SER A 71 -6.43 -2.67 6.83
C SER A 71 -7.91 -2.75 7.19
N ASN A 72 -8.57 -1.59 7.29
CA ASN A 72 -9.97 -1.50 7.72
C ASN A 72 -10.96 -2.20 6.76
N ALA A 73 -10.62 -2.29 5.47
CA ALA A 73 -11.37 -3.07 4.49
C ALA A 73 -10.43 -3.74 3.47
N THR A 74 -10.88 -4.84 2.86
CA THR A 74 -10.13 -5.57 1.83
C THR A 74 -9.75 -4.68 0.63
N ALA A 75 -10.53 -3.63 0.36
CA ALA A 75 -10.28 -2.67 -0.72
C ALA A 75 -9.50 -1.41 -0.28
N SER A 76 -8.99 -1.35 0.96
CA SER A 76 -8.17 -0.22 1.40
C SER A 76 -6.78 -0.24 0.77
N CYS A 77 -6.22 -1.42 0.52
CA CYS A 77 -4.99 -1.56 -0.26
C CYS A 77 -5.32 -1.52 -1.75
N TYR A 78 -4.53 -0.79 -2.54
CA TYR A 78 -4.69 -0.69 -3.99
C TYR A 78 -3.39 -0.89 -4.75
N ALA A 79 -3.49 -1.32 -6.01
CA ALA A 79 -2.35 -1.42 -6.90
C ALA A 79 -1.99 -0.02 -7.48
N PRO A 80 -0.72 0.20 -7.84
CA PRO A 80 -0.33 1.38 -8.61
C PRO A 80 -1.11 1.49 -9.92
N LYS A 81 -1.50 2.72 -10.26
CA LYS A 81 -2.08 3.07 -11.55
C LYS A 81 -0.97 3.45 -12.52
N ASN A 82 -0.85 2.68 -13.60
CA ASN A 82 0.15 2.88 -14.63
C ASN A 82 0.19 4.34 -15.13
N GLY A 83 1.36 4.98 -15.08
CA GLY A 83 1.58 6.36 -15.51
C GLY A 83 0.95 7.44 -14.61
N THR A 84 0.31 7.06 -13.50
CA THR A 84 -0.44 7.98 -12.63
C THR A 84 0.07 7.96 -11.19
N THR A 85 0.29 6.78 -10.61
CA THR A 85 0.79 6.66 -9.23
C THR A 85 2.22 7.19 -9.14
N ILE A 86 2.47 8.07 -8.17
CA ILE A 86 3.79 8.65 -7.97
C ILE A 86 4.70 7.61 -7.33
N SER A 87 5.95 7.58 -7.77
CA SER A 87 6.98 6.67 -7.27
C SER A 87 7.24 6.89 -5.77
N PRO A 88 7.09 5.84 -4.92
CA PRO A 88 7.45 5.91 -3.50
C PRO A 88 8.95 5.64 -3.24
N ASP A 89 9.66 5.02 -4.19
CA ASP A 89 11.05 4.53 -4.02
C ASP A 89 12.03 5.08 -5.06
N GLY A 90 11.58 6.00 -5.92
CA GLY A 90 12.37 6.57 -7.01
C GLY A 90 12.42 5.72 -8.27
N THR A 91 11.83 4.52 -8.30
CA THR A 91 11.68 3.73 -9.53
C THR A 91 10.53 4.25 -10.39
N CYS A 92 10.62 4.11 -11.71
CA CYS A 92 9.59 4.60 -12.63
C CYS A 92 9.48 3.75 -13.89
N GLY A 93 8.30 3.81 -14.51
CA GLY A 93 8.00 3.10 -15.74
C GLY A 93 7.83 1.59 -15.60
N LEU A 94 7.93 0.91 -16.74
CA LEU A 94 7.68 -0.53 -16.90
C LEU A 94 8.89 -1.28 -17.46
N VAL A 95 10.04 -0.64 -17.56
CA VAL A 95 11.28 -1.24 -18.07
C VAL A 95 12.41 -1.06 -17.08
N SER A 96 13.40 -1.96 -17.18
CA SER A 96 14.59 -1.97 -16.32
C SER A 96 14.21 -2.09 -14.84
N ALA A 97 14.57 -1.12 -13.98
CA ALA A 97 14.14 -1.12 -12.59
C ALA A 97 12.65 -0.82 -12.40
N GLY A 98 12.00 -0.25 -13.41
CA GLY A 98 10.57 0.04 -13.41
C GLY A 98 9.74 -1.22 -13.57
N LYS A 99 8.88 -1.51 -12.58
CA LYS A 99 7.99 -2.69 -12.59
C LYS A 99 6.51 -2.34 -12.52
N TYR A 100 6.18 -1.24 -11.86
CA TYR A 100 4.80 -0.93 -11.46
C TYR A 100 4.17 0.23 -12.23
N GLY A 101 4.87 0.77 -13.23
CA GLY A 101 4.36 1.90 -14.01
C GLY A 101 4.30 3.19 -13.20
N TYR A 102 5.14 3.32 -12.17
CA TYR A 102 5.21 4.54 -11.38
C TYR A 102 5.64 5.72 -12.24
N LYS A 103 5.13 6.89 -11.89
CA LYS A 103 5.52 8.17 -12.45
C LYS A 103 6.45 8.91 -11.50
N CYS A 104 7.41 9.61 -12.05
CA CYS A 104 8.25 10.52 -11.28
C CYS A 104 7.46 11.71 -10.72
N PRO A 105 7.84 12.23 -9.54
CA PRO A 105 7.19 13.38 -8.94
C PRO A 105 7.25 14.61 -9.86
N ALA A 106 6.32 15.54 -9.65
CA ALA A 106 6.23 16.75 -10.45
C ALA A 106 7.38 17.75 -10.20
N THR A 107 8.06 17.62 -9.07
CA THR A 107 9.20 18.44 -8.62
C THR A 107 10.29 17.53 -8.05
N GLY A 108 11.49 18.08 -7.82
CA GLY A 108 12.64 17.24 -7.45
C GLY A 108 13.07 16.46 -8.68
N SER A 109 13.05 15.13 -8.64
CA SER A 109 13.45 14.21 -9.72
C SER A 109 12.29 13.94 -10.69
N THR A 110 12.20 14.69 -11.78
CA THR A 110 10.98 14.74 -12.62
C THR A 110 11.00 13.86 -13.87
N CYS A 111 12.18 13.37 -14.28
CA CYS A 111 12.36 12.61 -15.50
C CYS A 111 12.50 11.12 -15.20
N CYS A 112 11.89 10.27 -16.02
CA CYS A 112 12.03 8.83 -15.90
C CYS A 112 13.05 8.32 -16.92
N SER A 113 14.22 7.87 -16.45
CA SER A 113 15.27 7.34 -17.33
C SER A 113 14.92 5.99 -17.94
N VAL A 114 15.62 5.59 -19.01
CA VAL A 114 15.54 4.22 -19.57
C VAL A 114 15.95 3.14 -18.55
N ALA A 115 16.76 3.51 -17.56
CA ALA A 115 17.15 2.63 -16.45
C ALA A 115 16.01 2.37 -15.45
N GLY A 116 14.89 3.09 -15.56
CA GLY A 116 13.73 2.93 -14.70
C GLY A 116 13.83 3.67 -13.37
N TYR A 117 14.59 4.77 -13.33
CA TYR A 117 14.74 5.62 -12.15
C TYR A 117 14.42 7.08 -12.44
N CYS A 118 13.88 7.76 -11.43
CA CYS A 118 13.61 9.18 -11.43
C CYS A 118 14.89 9.99 -11.20
N GLY A 119 15.11 11.00 -12.03
CA GLY A 119 16.21 11.95 -11.87
C GLY A 119 16.03 13.20 -12.73
N ASN A 120 17.07 14.05 -12.79
CA ASN A 120 17.06 15.30 -13.57
C ASN A 120 18.28 15.51 -14.45
N THR A 121 19.17 14.52 -14.56
CA THR A 121 20.35 14.67 -15.41
C THR A 121 19.97 14.47 -16.88
N THR A 122 20.83 14.88 -17.80
CA THR A 122 20.66 14.65 -19.25
C THR A 122 20.39 13.17 -19.58
N ALA A 123 21.01 12.25 -18.83
CA ALA A 123 20.79 10.81 -18.95
C ALA A 123 19.37 10.37 -18.56
N HIS A 124 18.68 11.14 -17.71
CA HIS A 124 17.31 10.87 -17.30
C HIS A 124 16.28 11.54 -18.20
N CYS A 125 16.55 12.77 -18.64
CA CYS A 125 15.52 13.64 -19.22
C CYS A 125 15.46 13.65 -20.74
N THR A 126 16.54 13.33 -21.44
CA THR A 126 16.54 13.47 -22.90
C THR A 126 15.93 12.28 -23.59
N ALA A 127 15.11 12.53 -24.62
CA ALA A 127 14.52 11.48 -25.45
C ALA A 127 15.61 10.59 -26.10
N ALA A 128 16.73 11.19 -26.52
CA ALA A 128 17.87 10.47 -27.09
C ALA A 128 18.51 9.44 -26.14
N ASN A 129 18.43 9.68 -24.83
CA ASN A 129 18.91 8.74 -23.80
C ASN A 129 17.81 7.78 -23.31
N GLY A 130 16.67 7.72 -24.00
CA GLY A 130 15.58 6.81 -23.69
C GLY A 130 14.70 7.23 -22.51
N CYS A 131 14.58 8.54 -22.26
CA CYS A 131 13.61 9.05 -21.28
C CYS A 131 12.18 8.53 -21.58
N GLN A 132 11.52 7.99 -20.56
CA GLN A 132 10.20 7.37 -20.69
C GLN A 132 9.08 8.41 -20.48
N ALA A 133 8.60 9.03 -21.56
CA ALA A 133 7.69 10.18 -21.52
C ALA A 133 6.33 9.90 -20.85
N ALA A 134 5.87 8.64 -20.80
CA ALA A 134 4.66 8.27 -20.06
C ALA A 134 4.82 8.35 -18.53
N TYR A 135 6.07 8.38 -18.04
CA TYR A 135 6.40 8.23 -16.62
C TYR A 135 7.23 9.40 -16.07
N GLY A 136 7.57 10.39 -16.88
CA GLY A 136 8.31 11.57 -16.45
C GLY A 136 8.30 12.69 -17.49
N LYS A 137 8.91 13.83 -17.14
CA LYS A 137 9.10 14.95 -18.06
C LYS A 137 10.34 14.68 -18.92
N CYS A 138 10.16 14.53 -20.22
CA CYS A 138 11.27 14.37 -21.18
C CYS A 138 11.43 15.62 -22.03
N THR A 139 12.66 15.90 -22.46
CA THR A 139 13.05 17.03 -23.32
C THR A 139 13.76 16.57 -24.58
#